data_AF-A0A8C3XL19-F1
#
_entry.id   AF-A0A8C3XL19-F1
#
_cell.length_a   1.000
_cell.length_b   1.000
_cell.length_c   1.000
_cell.angle_alpha   90.00
_cell.angle_beta   90.00
_cell.angle_gamma   90.00
#
_symmetry.space_group_name_H-M   'P 1'
#
loop_
_entity.id
_entity.type
_entity.pdbx_description
1 polymer ?
#
loop_
_entity_poly.entity_id
_entity_poly.type
_entity_poly.pdbx_seq_one_letter_code
_entity_poly.pdbx_strand_id
1 'polypeptide(L)'
;MLPLWVWLQCRINSDAWHLGSENIRVGRDLRRSSSPTCCSKQDQSPIFTRPRRKSKSRVAADRFIGLTVEQKNELAQRELDETKEEIQQTKGDSERIIQNYQAVIEEAAIRWADIKKATCNFNKDIIQTISKKKGSVIASEKVLRYLEEKNHYRDAMKEKLRLKNDSLKVQKKKLQLQLKQKAEMGEALHEVDFQQLKIENAQFLEKIDERNQDLLQLKLTVGNTLQILNSYKVSQASGTCILFLLISCRLQNATTASARLMKDISQRKEALEKMERETILVEEERAKAESVTMQLRQQLSDYRVPPVVKYVNQKMAVYDLENNIKIWERKVEIAEVQSFKAGPGY
;
A
#
# COMPACT_ATOMS: atom_id res chain seq x y z
N MET A 1 1.91 -7.63 -30.20
CA MET A 1 2.12 -7.10 -28.83
C MET A 1 3.57 -7.29 -28.46
N LEU A 2 4.37 -6.22 -28.40
CA LEU A 2 5.77 -6.30 -27.95
C LEU A 2 5.79 -6.57 -26.43
N PRO A 3 6.64 -7.48 -25.92
CA PRO A 3 6.71 -7.79 -24.49
C PRO A 3 7.13 -6.56 -23.66
N LEU A 4 6.50 -6.35 -22.51
CA LEU A 4 6.81 -5.28 -21.53
C LEU A 4 8.30 -5.17 -21.17
N TRP A 5 9.05 -6.27 -21.27
CA TRP A 5 10.51 -6.30 -21.08
C TRP A 5 11.28 -5.47 -22.12
N VAL A 6 10.82 -5.42 -23.37
CA VAL A 6 11.44 -4.59 -24.42
C VAL A 6 11.27 -3.11 -24.09
N TRP A 7 10.12 -2.73 -23.53
CA TRP A 7 9.85 -1.35 -23.11
C TRP A 7 10.70 -0.95 -21.89
N LEU A 8 10.87 -1.86 -20.92
CA LEU A 8 11.71 -1.64 -19.74
C LEU A 8 13.20 -1.54 -20.13
N GLN A 9 13.66 -2.39 -21.05
CA GLN A 9 15.04 -2.36 -21.55
C GLN A 9 15.32 -1.08 -22.35
N CYS A 10 14.37 -0.63 -23.19
CA CYS A 10 14.49 0.65 -23.90
C CYS A 10 14.50 1.84 -22.96
N ARG A 11 13.71 1.82 -21.87
CA ARG A 11 13.66 2.92 -20.90
C ARG A 11 14.92 3.00 -20.04
N ILE A 12 15.44 1.86 -19.58
CA ILE A 12 16.70 1.79 -18.85
C ILE A 12 17.87 2.22 -19.74
N ASN A 13 17.88 1.81 -21.02
CA ASN A 13 18.89 2.28 -21.97
C ASN A 13 18.75 3.79 -22.24
N SER A 14 17.55 4.32 -22.40
CA SER A 14 17.34 5.76 -22.61
C SER A 14 17.82 6.59 -21.41
N ASP A 15 17.53 6.15 -20.19
CA ASP A 15 17.96 6.84 -18.96
C ASP A 15 19.48 6.73 -18.75
N ALA A 16 20.10 5.59 -19.13
CA ALA A 16 21.55 5.42 -19.14
C ALA A 16 22.25 6.27 -20.21
N TRP A 17 21.63 6.46 -21.38
CA TRP A 17 22.13 7.34 -22.44
C TRP A 17 22.02 8.82 -22.08
N HIS A 18 20.97 9.22 -21.34
CA HIS A 18 20.84 10.59 -20.82
C HIS A 18 21.85 10.90 -19.70
N LEU A 19 22.01 9.98 -18.74
CA LEU A 19 23.02 10.11 -17.68
C LEU A 19 24.46 10.06 -18.23
N GLY A 20 24.71 9.21 -19.22
CA GLY A 20 25.98 9.15 -19.94
C GLY A 20 26.26 10.42 -20.75
N SER A 21 25.24 10.99 -21.40
CA SER A 21 25.38 12.23 -22.19
C SER A 21 25.59 13.46 -21.32
N GLU A 22 24.99 13.53 -20.13
CA GLU A 22 25.25 14.59 -19.14
C GLU A 22 26.65 14.46 -18.53
N ASN A 23 27.10 13.25 -18.19
CA ASN A 23 28.48 13.02 -17.71
C ASN A 23 29.55 13.30 -18.79
N ILE A 24 29.26 13.02 -20.06
CA ILE A 24 30.16 13.34 -21.19
C ILE A 24 30.15 14.85 -21.48
N ARG A 25 29.07 15.58 -21.18
CA ARG A 25 29.01 17.04 -21.33
C ARG A 25 29.82 17.73 -20.22
N VAL A 26 29.64 17.31 -18.97
CA VAL A 26 30.46 17.77 -17.83
C VAL A 26 31.93 17.37 -17.99
N GLY A 27 32.22 16.18 -18.49
CA GLY A 27 33.58 15.72 -18.80
C GLY A 27 34.24 16.42 -20.01
N ARG A 28 33.45 16.98 -20.94
CA ARG A 28 33.97 17.83 -22.03
C ARG A 28 34.27 19.24 -21.58
N ASP A 29 33.50 19.78 -20.64
CA ASP A 29 33.74 21.10 -20.06
C ASP A 29 35.01 21.11 -19.18
N LEU A 30 35.29 20.00 -18.46
CA LEU A 30 36.56 19.81 -17.73
C LEU A 30 37.78 19.54 -18.64
N ARG A 31 37.57 19.01 -19.85
CA ARG A 31 38.66 18.79 -20.83
C ARG A 31 38.93 20.02 -21.71
N ARG A 32 38.03 21.01 -21.72
CA ARG A 32 38.23 22.33 -22.35
C ARG A 32 38.87 23.35 -21.42
N SER A 33 38.85 23.15 -20.10
CA SER A 33 39.56 23.99 -19.13
C SER A 33 40.97 23.49 -18.80
N SER A 34 41.36 22.32 -19.32
CA SER A 34 42.68 21.70 -19.13
C SER A 34 43.46 21.63 -20.44
N SER A 35 43.68 22.80 -21.04
CA SER A 35 44.78 23.02 -22.00
C SER A 35 45.64 24.16 -21.46
N PRO A 36 46.88 23.91 -21.01
CA PRO A 36 47.79 24.99 -20.66
C PRO A 36 48.29 25.60 -21.96
N THR A 37 47.58 26.64 -22.42
CA THR A 37 48.12 27.54 -23.45
C THR A 37 49.18 28.40 -22.78
N CYS A 38 50.38 27.85 -22.63
CA CYS A 38 51.56 28.65 -22.38
C CYS A 38 51.87 29.37 -23.70
N CYS A 39 51.20 30.50 -23.93
CA CYS A 39 51.56 31.44 -24.99
C CYS A 39 52.68 32.32 -24.47
N SER A 40 53.91 31.81 -24.54
CA SER A 40 55.10 32.64 -24.58
C SER A 40 54.96 33.59 -25.76
N LYS A 41 54.77 34.89 -25.50
CA LYS A 41 55.00 35.93 -26.50
C LYS A 41 56.50 36.00 -26.76
N GLN A 42 56.98 35.18 -27.69
CA GLN A 42 58.26 35.41 -28.35
C GLN A 42 58.02 36.42 -29.46
N ASP A 43 58.44 37.67 -29.24
CA ASP A 43 58.66 38.61 -30.33
C ASP A 43 59.83 38.09 -31.18
N GLN A 44 59.48 37.48 -32.32
CA GLN A 44 60.43 37.15 -33.37
C GLN A 44 60.73 38.43 -34.17
N SER A 45 61.93 38.99 -33.98
CA SER A 45 62.56 39.84 -34.98
C SER A 45 63.45 38.97 -35.90
N PRO A 46 63.53 39.23 -37.22
CA PRO A 46 64.18 38.32 -38.15
C PRO A 46 65.71 38.42 -38.08
N ILE A 47 66.36 37.27 -37.90
CA ILE A 47 67.81 37.12 -38.08
C ILE A 47 68.11 37.12 -39.58
N PHE A 48 68.59 38.25 -40.09
CA PHE A 48 69.28 38.32 -41.37
C PHE A 48 70.75 37.96 -41.16
N THR A 49 71.18 36.80 -41.65
CA THR A 49 72.59 36.46 -41.82
C THR A 49 73.22 37.41 -42.84
N ARG A 50 74.27 38.16 -42.47
CA ARG A 50 75.13 38.87 -43.43
C ARG A 50 76.58 38.35 -43.35
N PRO A 51 77.25 38.18 -44.51
CA PRO A 51 78.63 37.74 -44.54
C PRO A 51 79.60 38.87 -44.19
N ARG A 52 80.63 38.45 -43.46
CA ARG A 52 81.90 39.09 -43.15
C ARG A 52 82.47 39.96 -44.28
N ARG A 53 82.63 41.27 -44.03
CA ARG A 53 83.61 42.13 -44.70
C ARG A 53 84.34 43.01 -43.68
N LYS A 54 85.67 42.94 -43.75
CA LYS A 54 86.69 43.63 -42.95
C LYS A 54 86.86 45.06 -43.49
N SER A 55 86.79 46.08 -42.63
CA SER A 55 87.43 47.38 -42.90
C SER A 55 87.57 48.24 -41.64
N LYS A 56 88.84 48.38 -41.23
CA LYS A 56 89.53 49.52 -40.61
C LYS A 56 88.76 50.46 -39.66
N SER A 57 89.26 50.43 -38.41
CA SER A 57 89.65 51.59 -37.61
C SER A 57 88.57 52.64 -37.33
N ARG A 58 87.98 52.54 -36.13
CA ARG A 58 88.04 53.56 -35.09
C ARG A 58 87.87 52.88 -33.74
N VAL A 59 88.78 53.20 -32.82
CA VAL A 59 88.68 52.85 -31.40
C VAL A 59 87.46 53.58 -30.84
N ALA A 60 86.33 52.89 -30.77
CA ALA A 60 85.29 53.18 -29.80
C ALA A 60 85.27 51.95 -28.91
N ALA A 61 85.65 52.12 -27.65
CA ALA A 61 85.46 51.09 -26.65
C ALA A 61 84.02 50.61 -26.78
N ASP A 62 83.85 49.34 -27.13
CA ASP A 62 82.59 48.62 -27.00
C ASP A 62 82.36 48.50 -25.48
N ARG A 63 81.97 49.63 -24.87
CA ARG A 63 81.37 49.66 -23.56
C ARG A 63 80.10 48.85 -23.76
N PHE A 64 80.16 47.56 -23.45
CA PHE A 64 78.99 46.87 -22.93
C PHE A 64 78.48 47.77 -21.81
N ILE A 65 77.43 48.54 -22.11
CA ILE A 65 76.69 49.29 -21.11
C ILE A 65 75.96 48.22 -20.32
N GLY A 66 76.68 47.63 -19.36
CA GLY A 66 76.08 46.73 -18.39
C GLY A 66 75.01 47.50 -17.64
N LEU A 67 73.86 46.86 -17.41
CA LEU A 67 72.81 47.41 -16.55
C LEU A 67 73.43 47.93 -15.25
N THR A 68 73.04 49.12 -14.82
CA THR A 68 73.47 49.67 -13.54
C THR A 68 73.00 48.77 -12.40
N VAL A 69 73.66 48.83 -11.24
CA VAL A 69 73.29 48.01 -10.08
C VAL A 69 71.83 48.26 -9.67
N GLU A 70 71.35 49.49 -9.80
CA GLU A 70 69.96 49.88 -9.57
C GLU A 70 69.00 49.18 -10.53
N GLN A 71 69.27 49.21 -11.84
CA GLN A 71 68.45 48.52 -12.84
C GLN A 71 68.43 46.99 -12.64
N LYS A 72 69.54 46.41 -12.18
CA LYS A 72 69.61 44.99 -11.82
C LYS A 72 68.78 44.68 -10.57
N ASN A 73 68.80 45.56 -9.57
CA ASN A 73 67.98 45.42 -8.37
C ASN A 73 66.48 45.58 -8.68
N GLU A 74 66.09 46.52 -9.53
CA GLU A 74 64.71 46.70 -9.98
C GLU A 74 64.20 45.50 -10.79
N LEU A 75 65.05 44.93 -11.65
CA LEU A 75 64.72 43.71 -12.38
C LEU A 75 64.57 42.53 -11.41
N ALA A 76 65.52 42.35 -10.49
CA ALA A 76 65.45 41.29 -9.49
C ALA A 76 64.22 41.42 -8.58
N GLN A 77 63.84 42.65 -8.21
CA GLN A 77 62.65 42.91 -7.41
C GLN A 77 61.36 42.60 -8.17
N ARG A 78 61.27 43.00 -9.46
CA ARG A 78 60.12 42.64 -10.31
C ARG A 78 59.98 41.13 -10.46
N GLU A 79 61.06 40.44 -10.78
CA GLU A 79 61.06 38.96 -10.89
C GLU A 79 60.66 38.31 -9.55
N LEU A 80 61.11 38.86 -8.41
CA LEU A 80 60.67 38.40 -7.09
C LEU A 80 59.18 38.60 -6.85
N ASP A 81 58.61 39.71 -7.30
CA ASP A 81 57.19 40.00 -7.10
C ASP A 81 56.31 39.20 -8.08
N GLU A 82 56.72 39.06 -9.34
CA GLU A 82 56.10 38.18 -10.33
C GLU A 82 56.09 36.72 -9.86
N THR A 83 57.23 36.20 -9.39
CA THR A 83 57.28 34.82 -8.86
C THR A 83 56.44 34.64 -7.59
N LYS A 84 56.34 35.66 -6.71
CA LYS A 84 55.42 35.60 -5.56
C LYS A 84 53.97 35.56 -6.00
N GLU A 85 53.58 36.36 -6.98
CA GLU A 85 52.23 36.36 -7.54
C GLU A 85 51.89 35.01 -8.18
N GLU A 86 52.79 34.45 -8.99
CA GLU A 86 52.65 33.12 -9.57
C GLU A 86 52.51 32.02 -8.51
N ILE A 87 53.30 32.09 -7.43
CA ILE A 87 53.20 31.16 -6.29
C ILE A 87 51.84 31.30 -5.61
N GLN A 88 51.35 32.53 -5.37
CA GLN A 88 50.05 32.76 -4.75
C GLN A 88 48.90 32.27 -5.63
N GLN A 89 48.97 32.54 -6.93
CA GLN A 89 47.99 32.05 -7.90
C GLN A 89 47.95 30.52 -7.93
N THR A 90 49.12 29.89 -8.07
CA THR A 90 49.23 28.42 -8.10
C THR A 90 48.72 27.78 -6.82
N LYS A 91 48.99 28.40 -5.65
CA LYS A 91 48.44 27.97 -4.36
C LYS A 91 46.92 28.06 -4.32
N GLY A 92 46.35 29.19 -4.73
CA GLY A 92 44.90 29.39 -4.77
C GLY A 92 44.20 28.42 -5.72
N ASP A 93 44.76 28.17 -6.90
CA ASP A 93 44.22 27.21 -7.86
C ASP A 93 44.31 25.77 -7.34
N SER A 94 45.44 25.40 -6.73
CA SER A 94 45.62 24.09 -6.10
C SER A 94 44.63 23.87 -4.96
N GLU A 95 44.42 24.88 -4.10
CA GLU A 95 43.46 24.79 -2.99
C GLU A 95 42.02 24.63 -3.49
N ARG A 96 41.62 25.38 -4.52
CA ARG A 96 40.31 25.22 -5.18
C ARG A 96 40.13 23.81 -5.74
N ILE A 97 41.15 23.27 -6.38
CA ILE A 97 41.14 21.91 -6.93
C ILE A 97 41.00 20.88 -5.80
N ILE A 98 41.75 21.02 -4.70
CA ILE A 98 41.67 20.15 -3.53
C ILE A 98 40.27 20.18 -2.92
N GLN A 99 39.70 21.36 -2.70
CA GLN A 99 38.34 21.53 -2.15
C GLN A 99 37.29 20.87 -3.06
N ASN A 100 37.41 21.02 -4.39
CA ASN A 100 36.53 20.36 -5.35
C ASN A 100 36.64 18.84 -5.27
N TYR A 101 37.86 18.29 -5.22
CA TYR A 101 38.05 16.85 -5.09
C TYR A 101 37.53 16.30 -3.76
N GLN A 102 37.72 17.02 -2.66
CA GLN A 102 37.14 16.66 -1.36
C GLN A 102 35.61 16.60 -1.43
N ALA A 103 34.97 17.63 -2.00
CA ALA A 103 33.52 17.64 -2.18
C ALA A 103 33.00 16.47 -3.03
N VAL A 104 33.72 16.14 -4.12
CA VAL A 104 33.37 14.99 -4.98
C VAL A 104 33.53 13.65 -4.25
N ILE A 105 34.59 13.49 -3.45
CA ILE A 105 34.82 12.28 -2.66
C ILE A 105 33.72 12.11 -1.61
N GLU A 106 33.38 13.17 -0.89
CA GLU A 106 32.30 13.15 0.11
C GLU A 106 30.94 12.82 -0.53
N GLU A 107 30.62 13.44 -1.67
CA GLU A 107 29.41 13.14 -2.43
C GLU A 107 29.37 11.67 -2.87
N ALA A 108 30.49 11.15 -3.39
CA ALA A 108 30.60 9.76 -3.81
C ALA A 108 30.41 8.79 -2.63
N ALA A 109 30.97 9.10 -1.47
CA ALA A 109 30.83 8.30 -0.26
C ALA A 109 29.36 8.24 0.22
N ILE A 110 28.66 9.38 0.21
CA ILE A 110 27.23 9.45 0.55
C ILE A 110 26.41 8.63 -0.44
N ARG A 111 26.61 8.84 -1.76
CA ARG A 111 25.92 8.08 -2.81
C ARG A 111 26.15 6.59 -2.70
N TRP A 112 27.38 6.17 -2.39
CA TRP A 112 27.73 4.76 -2.19
C TRP A 112 26.97 4.15 -1.01
N ALA A 113 26.92 4.85 0.13
CA ALA A 113 26.16 4.40 1.30
C ALA A 113 24.65 4.26 0.99
N ASP A 114 24.08 5.22 0.26
CA ASP A 114 22.69 5.20 -0.16
C ASP A 114 22.39 4.04 -1.12
N ILE A 115 23.23 3.81 -2.13
CA ILE A 115 23.10 2.68 -3.06
C ILE A 115 23.19 1.35 -2.30
N LYS A 116 24.13 1.22 -1.38
CA LYS A 116 24.29 0.00 -0.57
C LYS A 116 23.05 -0.27 0.28
N LYS A 117 22.49 0.77 0.92
CA LYS A 117 21.26 0.68 1.69
C LYS A 117 20.06 0.35 0.80
N ALA A 118 19.92 1.00 -0.35
CA ALA A 118 18.86 0.74 -1.31
C ALA A 118 18.89 -0.71 -1.82
N THR A 119 20.08 -1.22 -2.14
CA THR A 119 20.30 -2.61 -2.57
C THR A 119 19.92 -3.60 -1.46
N CYS A 120 20.36 -3.35 -0.22
CA CYS A 120 20.02 -4.20 0.93
C CYS A 120 18.50 -4.24 1.17
N ASN A 121 17.84 -3.08 1.14
CA ASN A 121 16.40 -2.99 1.33
C ASN A 121 15.64 -3.66 0.18
N PHE A 122 16.05 -3.44 -1.08
CA PHE A 122 15.44 -4.11 -2.23
C PHE A 122 15.56 -5.64 -2.13
N ASN A 123 16.73 -6.16 -1.77
CA ASN A 123 16.94 -7.59 -1.61
C ASN A 123 16.04 -8.19 -0.51
N LYS A 124 15.91 -7.50 0.63
CA LYS A 124 15.04 -7.92 1.74
C LYS A 124 13.55 -7.83 1.39
N ASP A 125 13.11 -6.66 0.96
CA ASP A 125 11.69 -6.35 0.83
C ASP A 125 11.08 -6.95 -0.43
N ILE A 126 11.86 -7.04 -1.52
CA ILE A 126 11.40 -7.46 -2.84
C ILE A 126 11.89 -8.87 -3.16
N ILE A 127 13.21 -9.09 -3.24
CA ILE A 127 13.73 -10.38 -3.73
C ILE A 127 13.37 -11.54 -2.79
N GLN A 128 13.62 -11.41 -1.49
CA GLN A 128 13.34 -12.47 -0.52
C GLN A 128 11.84 -12.73 -0.37
N THR A 129 11.01 -11.69 -0.52
CA THR A 129 9.55 -11.77 -0.44
C THR A 129 8.92 -12.41 -1.69
N ILE A 130 9.44 -12.10 -2.88
CA ILE A 130 8.89 -12.57 -4.16
C ILE A 130 9.38 -13.97 -4.51
N SER A 131 10.56 -14.38 -4.03
CA SER A 131 11.14 -15.71 -4.24
C SER A 131 10.16 -16.86 -3.94
N LYS A 132 9.25 -16.67 -2.97
CA LYS A 132 8.24 -17.67 -2.57
C LYS A 132 7.01 -17.76 -3.50
N LYS A 133 6.78 -16.79 -4.40
CA LYS A 133 5.58 -16.68 -5.26
C LYS A 133 5.93 -16.14 -6.66
N LYS A 134 7.00 -16.67 -7.26
CA LYS A 134 7.54 -16.22 -8.55
C LYS A 134 6.47 -16.35 -9.65
N GLY A 135 6.27 -15.28 -10.42
CA GLY A 135 5.29 -15.25 -11.53
C GLY A 135 3.84 -14.90 -11.14
N SER A 136 3.56 -14.65 -9.86
CA SER A 136 2.23 -14.19 -9.41
C SER A 136 2.03 -12.70 -9.71
N VAL A 137 0.80 -12.30 -10.06
CA VAL A 137 0.37 -10.89 -10.15
C VAL A 137 0.74 -10.10 -8.88
N ILE A 138 0.72 -10.77 -7.72
CA ILE A 138 1.08 -10.20 -6.41
C ILE A 138 2.57 -9.80 -6.36
N ALA A 139 3.45 -10.53 -7.07
CA ALA A 139 4.86 -10.21 -7.14
C ALA A 139 5.11 -8.95 -7.97
N SER A 140 4.47 -8.83 -9.13
CA SER A 140 4.55 -7.61 -9.97
C SER A 140 4.00 -6.38 -9.26
N GLU A 141 2.88 -6.53 -8.53
CA GLU A 141 2.26 -5.44 -7.78
C GLU A 141 3.16 -4.93 -6.64
N LYS A 142 3.89 -5.82 -5.96
CA LYS A 142 4.86 -5.42 -4.93
C LYS A 142 6.04 -4.64 -5.50
N VAL A 143 6.57 -5.05 -6.66
CA VAL A 143 7.64 -4.30 -7.33
C VAL A 143 7.13 -2.92 -7.74
N LEU A 144 5.92 -2.83 -8.29
CA LEU A 144 5.32 -1.56 -8.68
C LEU A 144 5.18 -0.61 -7.48
N ARG A 145 4.60 -1.08 -6.37
CA ARG A 145 4.47 -0.30 -5.13
C ARG A 145 5.81 0.19 -4.59
N TYR A 146 6.84 -0.66 -4.63
CA TYR A 146 8.19 -0.24 -4.22
C TYR A 146 8.72 0.88 -5.10
N LEU A 147 8.55 0.79 -6.42
CA LEU A 147 9.01 1.83 -7.35
C LEU A 147 8.24 3.15 -7.13
N GLU A 148 6.93 3.09 -6.91
CA GLU A 148 6.10 4.25 -6.58
C GLU A 148 6.55 4.92 -5.28
N GLU A 149 6.76 4.13 -4.23
CA GLU A 149 7.24 4.64 -2.94
C GLU A 149 8.63 5.29 -3.07
N LYS A 150 9.54 4.70 -3.86
CA LYS A 150 10.86 5.30 -4.13
C LYS A 150 10.79 6.56 -4.98
N ASN A 151 9.87 6.62 -5.93
CA ASN A 151 9.62 7.85 -6.68
C ASN A 151 9.11 8.97 -5.76
N HIS A 152 8.12 8.69 -4.91
CA HIS A 152 7.63 9.65 -3.92
C HIS A 152 8.73 10.14 -2.98
N TYR A 153 9.59 9.24 -2.48
CA TYR A 153 10.72 9.63 -1.66
C TYR A 153 11.70 10.56 -2.40
N ARG A 154 12.01 10.23 -3.66
CA ARG A 154 12.90 11.04 -4.51
C ARG A 154 12.30 12.43 -4.79
N ASP A 155 11.00 12.51 -5.06
CA ASP A 155 10.31 13.78 -5.28
C ASP A 155 10.28 14.65 -4.02
N ALA A 156 10.03 14.06 -2.85
CA ALA A 156 10.11 14.76 -1.57
C ALA A 156 11.53 15.28 -1.29
N MET A 157 12.55 14.49 -1.60
CA MET A 157 13.95 14.91 -1.45
C MET A 157 14.32 16.03 -2.44
N LYS A 158 13.83 15.95 -3.69
CA LYS A 158 14.02 17.00 -4.70
C LYS A 158 13.43 18.33 -4.23
N GLU A 159 12.21 18.32 -3.70
CA GLU A 159 11.58 19.53 -3.17
C GLU A 159 12.34 20.09 -1.96
N LYS A 160 12.78 19.22 -1.04
CA LYS A 160 13.63 19.61 0.09
C LYS A 160 14.93 20.27 -0.36
N LEU A 161 15.61 19.71 -1.36
CA LEU A 161 16.85 20.27 -1.90
C LEU A 161 16.61 21.60 -2.62
N ARG A 162 15.51 21.71 -3.38
CA ARG A 162 15.11 22.96 -4.03
C ARG A 162 14.91 24.08 -2.99
N LEU A 163 14.13 23.85 -1.95
CA LEU A 163 13.88 24.83 -0.89
C LEU A 163 15.17 25.25 -0.18
N LYS A 164 16.08 24.30 0.09
CA LYS A 164 17.41 24.61 0.65
C LYS A 164 18.25 25.44 -0.30
N ASN A 165 18.23 25.13 -1.61
CA ASN A 165 18.98 25.88 -2.61
C ASN A 165 18.49 27.34 -2.69
N ASP A 166 17.17 27.55 -2.69
CA ASP A 166 16.57 28.89 -2.70
C ASP A 166 16.93 29.66 -1.42
N SER A 167 16.87 29.01 -0.25
CA SER A 167 17.31 29.61 1.03
C SER A 167 18.79 30.03 1.02
N LEU A 168 19.68 29.15 0.55
CA LEU A 168 21.11 29.44 0.45
C LEU A 168 21.40 30.55 -0.58
N LYS A 169 20.67 30.61 -1.70
CA LYS A 169 20.78 31.71 -2.66
C LYS A 169 20.43 33.06 -2.03
N VAL A 170 19.36 33.11 -1.22
CA VAL A 170 18.97 34.32 -0.49
C VAL A 170 20.04 34.71 0.52
N GLN A 171 20.56 33.75 1.30
CA GLN A 171 21.65 34.02 2.25
C GLN A 171 22.92 34.53 1.57
N LYS A 172 23.31 33.92 0.44
CA LYS A 172 24.45 34.39 -0.36
C LYS A 172 24.26 35.83 -0.82
N LYS A 173 23.09 36.17 -1.38
CA LYS A 173 22.78 37.56 -1.81
C LYS A 173 22.86 38.53 -0.64
N LYS A 174 22.34 38.16 0.54
CA LYS A 174 22.41 38.98 1.76
C LYS A 174 23.86 39.24 2.18
N LEU A 175 24.70 38.20 2.24
CA LEU A 175 26.12 38.34 2.60
C LEU A 175 26.90 39.17 1.57
N GLN A 176 26.62 38.97 0.28
CA GLN A 176 27.23 39.77 -0.79
C GLN A 176 26.86 41.25 -0.66
N LEU A 177 25.60 41.56 -0.34
CA LEU A 177 25.16 42.93 -0.10
C LEU A 177 25.86 43.53 1.12
N GLN A 178 25.98 42.78 2.22
CA GLN A 178 26.70 43.22 3.41
C GLN A 178 28.18 43.51 3.14
N LEU A 179 28.85 42.69 2.30
CA LEU A 179 30.24 42.95 1.90
C LEU A 179 30.37 44.22 1.06
N LYS A 180 29.46 44.45 0.11
CA LYS A 180 29.42 45.68 -0.67
C LYS A 180 29.20 46.91 0.20
N GLN A 181 28.20 46.85 1.07
CA GLN A 181 27.93 47.91 2.04
C GLN A 181 29.16 48.20 2.89
N LYS A 182 29.85 47.18 3.44
CA LYS A 182 31.07 47.39 4.21
C LYS A 182 32.23 48.00 3.40
N ALA A 183 32.35 47.68 2.12
CA ALA A 183 33.37 48.28 1.25
C ALA A 183 33.06 49.77 0.98
N GLU A 184 31.79 50.09 0.68
CA GLU A 184 31.32 51.46 0.44
C GLU A 184 31.32 52.31 1.73
N MET A 185 31.01 51.72 2.88
CA MET A 185 31.06 52.38 4.21
C MET A 185 32.48 52.73 4.66
N GLY A 186 33.50 52.15 4.02
CA GLY A 186 34.90 52.46 4.28
C GLY A 186 35.38 53.79 3.69
N GLU A 187 34.62 54.38 2.75
CA GLU A 187 35.04 55.58 2.00
C GLU A 187 34.37 56.89 2.48
N ALA A 188 33.28 56.83 3.24
CA ALA A 188 32.66 58.01 3.84
C ALA A 188 31.84 57.64 5.09
N LEU A 189 32.36 57.92 6.28
CA LEU A 189 31.58 57.83 7.51
C LEU A 189 31.48 59.23 8.13
N HIS A 190 30.30 59.83 8.09
CA HIS A 190 29.94 60.89 9.04
C HIS A 190 29.19 60.24 10.21
N GLU A 191 29.52 60.63 11.44
CA GLU A 191 28.86 60.15 12.67
C GLU A 191 27.32 60.29 12.59
N VAL A 192 26.83 61.31 11.89
CA VAL A 192 25.41 61.57 11.66
C VAL A 192 24.73 60.42 10.88
N ASP A 193 25.38 59.88 9.84
CA ASP A 193 24.86 58.75 9.08
C ASP A 193 24.77 57.50 9.95
N PHE A 194 25.74 57.31 10.86
CA PHE A 194 25.77 56.18 11.79
C PHE A 194 24.64 56.25 12.82
N GLN A 195 24.36 57.45 13.33
CA GLN A 195 23.24 57.69 14.24
C GLN A 195 21.90 57.54 13.52
N GLN A 196 21.77 58.01 12.28
CA GLN A 196 20.58 57.80 11.47
C GLN A 196 20.33 56.32 11.19
N LEU A 197 21.36 55.54 10.81
CA LEU A 197 21.24 54.09 10.59
C LEU A 197 20.85 53.33 11.86
N LYS A 198 21.29 53.78 13.04
CA LYS A 198 20.86 53.22 14.33
C LYS A 198 19.38 53.49 14.58
N ILE A 199 18.90 54.71 14.32
CA ILE A 199 17.50 55.09 14.47
C ILE A 199 16.62 54.28 13.50
N GLU A 200 17.01 54.19 12.22
CA GLU A 200 16.29 53.41 11.22
C GLU A 200 16.24 51.92 11.56
N ASN A 201 17.36 51.32 12.01
CA ASN A 201 17.36 49.94 12.47
C ASN A 201 16.45 49.71 13.68
N ALA A 202 16.44 50.63 14.65
CA ALA A 202 15.54 50.54 15.80
C ALA A 202 14.06 50.56 15.36
N GLN A 203 13.71 51.47 14.44
CA GLN A 203 12.36 51.55 13.87
C GLN A 203 11.97 50.30 13.06
N PHE A 204 12.91 49.71 12.30
CA PHE A 204 12.64 48.48 11.56
C PHE A 204 12.48 47.27 12.50
N LEU A 205 13.27 47.19 13.57
CA LEU A 205 13.11 46.15 14.59
C LEU A 205 11.74 46.23 15.27
N GLU A 206 11.32 47.43 15.66
CA GLU A 206 9.99 47.66 16.26
C GLU A 206 8.87 47.23 15.31
N LYS A 207 8.95 47.61 14.02
CA LYS A 207 7.98 47.15 13.01
C LYS A 207 8.01 45.63 12.81
N ILE A 208 9.17 45.00 12.86
CA ILE A 208 9.29 43.53 12.75
C ILE A 208 8.62 42.87 13.96
N ASP A 209 8.83 43.41 15.16
CA ASP A 209 8.23 42.90 16.38
C ASP A 209 6.71 43.08 16.40
N GLU A 210 6.18 44.22 15.95
CA GLU A 210 4.74 44.40 15.74
C GLU A 210 4.17 43.34 14.78
N ARG A 211 4.80 43.15 13.61
CA ARG A 211 4.31 42.15 12.63
C ARG A 211 4.44 40.72 13.15
N ASN A 212 5.44 40.43 13.98
CA ASN A 212 5.58 39.14 14.63
C ASN A 212 4.49 38.91 15.68
N GLN A 213 4.11 39.95 16.43
CA GLN A 213 3.00 39.90 17.37
C GLN A 213 1.66 39.69 16.62
N ASP A 214 1.42 40.42 15.53
CA ASP A 214 0.25 40.21 14.67
C ASP A 214 0.19 38.77 14.12
N LEU A 215 1.32 38.26 13.64
CA LEU A 215 1.44 36.88 13.14
C LEU A 215 1.14 35.85 14.25
N LEU A 216 1.62 36.10 15.47
CA LEU A 216 1.36 35.23 16.62
C LEU A 216 -0.12 35.25 16.98
N GLN A 217 -0.75 36.42 17.03
CA GLN A 217 -2.18 36.56 17.26
C GLN A 217 -2.97 35.80 16.18
N LEU A 218 -2.63 35.99 14.91
CA LEU A 218 -3.30 35.31 13.81
C LEU A 218 -3.13 33.79 13.90
N LYS A 219 -1.95 33.29 14.28
CA LYS A 219 -1.71 31.86 14.52
C LYS A 219 -2.59 31.32 15.66
N LEU A 220 -2.73 32.06 16.75
CA LEU A 220 -3.62 31.68 17.85
C LEU A 220 -5.08 31.66 17.39
N THR A 221 -5.52 32.66 16.63
CA THR A 221 -6.88 32.70 16.06
C THR A 221 -7.13 31.54 15.10
N VAL A 222 -6.17 31.21 14.22
CA VAL A 222 -6.25 30.06 13.33
C VAL A 222 -6.28 28.75 14.12
N GLY A 223 -5.46 28.62 15.17
CA GLY A 223 -5.47 27.46 16.07
C GLY A 223 -6.82 27.27 16.75
N ASN A 224 -7.37 28.34 17.32
CA ASN A 224 -8.68 28.33 17.99
C ASN A 224 -9.81 28.00 17.03
N THR A 225 -9.84 28.62 15.85
CA THR A 225 -10.87 28.34 14.84
C THR A 225 -10.79 26.90 14.34
N LEU A 226 -9.58 26.36 14.17
CA LEU A 226 -9.39 24.96 13.78
C LEU A 226 -9.81 23.98 14.89
N GLN A 227 -9.58 24.32 16.15
CA GLN A 227 -10.04 23.52 17.30
C GLN A 227 -11.58 23.50 17.40
N ILE A 228 -12.24 24.65 17.18
CA ILE A 228 -13.70 24.75 17.10
C ILE A 228 -14.25 23.95 15.91
N LEU A 229 -13.62 24.05 14.73
CA LEU A 229 -14.03 23.29 13.56
C LEU A 229 -13.90 21.78 13.80
N ASN A 230 -12.81 21.36 14.45
CA ASN A 230 -12.58 19.96 14.79
C ASN A 230 -13.61 19.45 15.79
N SER A 231 -13.91 20.20 16.86
CA SER A 231 -14.96 19.82 17.82
C SER A 231 -16.34 19.74 17.16
N TYR A 232 -16.67 20.65 16.25
CA TYR A 232 -17.92 20.60 15.47
C TYR A 232 -17.96 19.36 14.56
N LYS A 233 -16.86 19.06 13.85
CA LYS A 233 -16.76 17.86 12.99
C LYS A 233 -16.86 16.57 13.79
N VAL A 234 -16.24 16.50 14.97
CA VAL A 234 -16.35 15.35 15.89
C VAL A 234 -17.77 15.21 16.43
N SER A 235 -18.41 16.31 16.82
CA SER A 235 -19.81 16.30 17.27
C SER A 235 -20.77 15.84 16.17
N GLN A 236 -20.59 16.34 14.94
CA GLN A 236 -21.37 15.93 13.79
C GLN A 236 -21.11 14.46 13.40
N ALA A 237 -19.85 14.02 13.44
CA ALA A 237 -19.47 12.63 13.22
C ALA A 237 -20.04 11.71 14.30
N SER A 238 -20.04 12.14 15.57
CA SER A 238 -20.66 11.43 16.68
C SER A 238 -22.17 11.30 16.49
N GLY A 239 -22.87 12.38 16.16
CA GLY A 239 -24.32 12.37 15.90
C GLY A 239 -24.70 11.47 14.73
N THR A 240 -23.93 11.51 13.64
CA THR A 240 -24.13 10.61 12.48
C THR A 240 -23.81 9.16 12.82
N CYS A 241 -22.79 8.89 13.63
CA CYS A 241 -22.48 7.55 14.13
C CYS A 241 -23.59 6.98 15.04
N ILE A 242 -24.16 7.78 15.94
CA ILE A 242 -25.28 7.37 16.81
C ILE A 242 -26.51 7.04 15.96
N LEU A 243 -26.85 7.89 15.00
CA LEU A 243 -27.96 7.66 14.07
C LEU A 243 -27.73 6.40 13.23
N PHE A 244 -26.52 6.21 12.72
CA PHE A 244 -26.14 5.02 11.94
C PHE A 244 -26.21 3.72 12.78
N LEU A 245 -25.72 3.73 14.02
CA LEU A 245 -25.83 2.62 14.96
C LEU A 245 -27.29 2.26 15.27
N LEU A 246 -28.13 3.27 15.54
CA LEU A 246 -29.56 3.08 15.80
C LEU A 246 -30.29 2.47 14.60
N ILE A 247 -30.05 3.00 13.39
CA ILE A 247 -30.66 2.49 12.15
C ILE A 247 -30.21 1.04 11.89
N SER A 248 -28.91 0.76 12.02
CA SER A 248 -28.35 -0.57 11.82
C SER A 248 -28.94 -1.58 12.82
N CYS A 249 -29.08 -1.18 14.09
CA CYS A 249 -29.66 -2.03 15.12
C CYS A 249 -31.16 -2.29 14.87
N ARG A 250 -31.91 -1.27 14.44
CA ARG A 250 -33.32 -1.43 14.04
C ARG A 250 -33.49 -2.37 12.86
N LEU A 251 -32.63 -2.24 11.85
CA LEU A 251 -32.64 -3.11 10.69
C LEU A 251 -32.31 -4.56 11.06
N GLN A 252 -31.29 -4.75 11.91
CA GLN A 252 -30.90 -6.08 12.41
C GLN A 252 -32.02 -6.73 13.23
N ASN A 253 -32.68 -5.99 14.11
CA ASN A 253 -33.81 -6.48 14.89
C ASN A 253 -35.00 -6.86 14.00
N ALA A 254 -35.34 -6.03 13.01
CA ALA A 254 -36.39 -6.34 12.04
C ALA A 254 -36.07 -7.60 11.22
N THR A 255 -34.81 -7.76 10.80
CA THR A 255 -34.33 -8.91 10.02
C THR A 255 -34.40 -10.20 10.85
N THR A 256 -33.96 -10.17 12.11
CA THR A 256 -34.01 -11.35 12.99
C THR A 256 -35.44 -11.73 13.39
N ALA A 257 -36.33 -10.75 13.57
CA ALA A 257 -37.76 -10.99 13.80
C ALA A 257 -38.41 -11.64 12.59
N SER A 258 -38.14 -11.13 11.37
CA SER A 258 -38.63 -11.71 10.12
C SER A 258 -38.15 -13.16 9.95
N ALA A 259 -36.87 -13.44 10.22
CA ALA A 259 -36.32 -14.79 10.15
C ALA A 259 -37.00 -15.77 11.13
N ARG A 260 -37.31 -15.32 12.36
CA ARG A 260 -38.08 -16.13 13.32
C ARG A 260 -39.49 -16.42 12.81
N LEU A 261 -40.19 -15.41 12.33
CA LEU A 261 -41.55 -15.58 11.81
C LEU A 261 -41.58 -16.51 10.59
N MET A 262 -40.59 -16.43 9.69
CA MET A 262 -40.48 -17.37 8.58
C MET A 262 -40.30 -18.82 9.06
N LYS A 263 -39.49 -19.04 10.09
CA LYS A 263 -39.32 -20.37 10.70
C LYS A 263 -40.64 -20.87 11.31
N ASP A 264 -41.34 -20.03 12.05
CA ASP A 264 -42.63 -20.38 12.67
C ASP A 264 -43.70 -20.69 11.60
N ILE A 265 -43.73 -19.91 10.51
CA ILE A 265 -44.61 -20.16 9.36
C ILE A 265 -44.30 -21.53 8.73
N SER A 266 -43.01 -21.85 8.52
CA SER A 266 -42.60 -23.14 7.97
C SER A 266 -43.04 -24.31 8.87
N GLN A 267 -42.84 -24.18 10.19
CA GLN A 267 -43.24 -25.20 11.15
C GLN A 267 -44.76 -25.39 11.20
N ARG A 268 -45.53 -24.29 11.14
CA ARG A 268 -47.00 -24.36 11.09
C ARG A 268 -47.50 -25.00 9.81
N LYS A 269 -46.86 -24.74 8.66
CA LYS A 269 -47.20 -25.39 7.39
C LYS A 269 -46.97 -26.91 7.46
N GLU A 270 -45.82 -27.33 7.98
CA GLU A 270 -45.52 -28.76 8.14
C GLU A 270 -46.51 -29.46 9.08
N ALA A 271 -46.89 -28.80 10.18
CA ALA A 271 -47.90 -29.32 11.11
C ALA A 271 -49.29 -29.42 10.45
N LEU A 272 -49.68 -28.43 9.64
CA LEU A 272 -50.93 -28.47 8.86
C LEU A 272 -50.94 -29.64 7.88
N GLU A 273 -49.87 -29.82 7.10
CA GLU A 273 -49.75 -30.96 6.17
C GLU A 273 -49.80 -32.32 6.89
N LYS A 274 -49.29 -32.40 8.12
CA LYS A 274 -49.41 -33.61 8.93
C LYS A 274 -50.84 -33.84 9.40
N MET A 275 -51.51 -32.81 9.91
CA MET A 275 -52.92 -32.91 10.35
C MET A 275 -53.85 -33.21 9.17
N GLU A 276 -53.63 -32.64 7.99
CA GLU A 276 -54.41 -32.95 6.78
C GLU A 276 -54.29 -34.43 6.42
N ARG A 277 -53.07 -34.99 6.43
CA ARG A 277 -52.85 -36.42 6.22
C ARG A 277 -53.53 -37.29 7.27
N GLU A 278 -53.41 -36.93 8.55
CA GLU A 278 -54.09 -37.65 9.64
C GLU A 278 -55.61 -37.56 9.50
N THR A 279 -56.16 -36.41 9.09
CA THR A 279 -57.60 -36.22 8.87
C THR A 279 -58.12 -37.16 7.78
N ILE A 280 -57.42 -37.25 6.65
CA ILE A 280 -57.78 -38.17 5.55
C ILE A 280 -57.79 -39.62 6.04
N LEU A 281 -56.75 -40.04 6.78
CA LEU A 281 -56.67 -41.41 7.31
C LEU A 281 -57.81 -41.71 8.29
N VAL A 282 -58.11 -40.79 9.20
CA VAL A 282 -59.22 -40.94 10.16
C VAL A 282 -60.57 -40.98 9.44
N GLU A 283 -60.77 -40.20 8.38
CA GLU A 283 -61.98 -40.27 7.55
C GLU A 283 -62.13 -41.64 6.86
N GLU A 284 -61.05 -42.19 6.30
CA GLU A 284 -61.04 -43.54 5.73
C GLU A 284 -61.36 -44.63 6.77
N GLU A 285 -60.74 -44.56 7.95
CA GLU A 285 -61.01 -45.49 9.05
C GLU A 285 -62.44 -45.37 9.56
N ARG A 286 -62.94 -44.13 9.70
CA ARG A 286 -64.33 -43.85 10.07
C ARG A 286 -65.29 -44.45 9.04
N ALA A 287 -65.05 -44.27 7.74
CA ALA A 287 -65.89 -44.85 6.69
C ALA A 287 -65.93 -46.39 6.76
N LYS A 288 -64.77 -47.04 7.01
CA LYS A 288 -64.69 -48.49 7.23
C LYS A 288 -65.52 -48.90 8.46
N ALA A 289 -65.34 -48.23 9.59
CA ALA A 289 -66.09 -48.52 10.81
C ALA A 289 -67.60 -48.29 10.65
N GLU A 290 -68.02 -47.24 9.95
CA GLU A 290 -69.42 -46.96 9.62
C GLU A 290 -70.02 -48.06 8.74
N SER A 291 -69.29 -48.56 7.73
CA SER A 291 -69.74 -49.67 6.89
C SER A 291 -69.99 -50.96 7.69
N VAL A 292 -69.09 -51.31 8.61
CA VAL A 292 -69.22 -52.47 9.50
C VAL A 292 -70.39 -52.27 10.47
N THR A 293 -70.53 -51.07 11.04
CA THR A 293 -71.64 -50.73 11.95
C THR A 293 -72.98 -50.87 11.22
N MET A 294 -73.06 -50.44 9.97
CA MET A 294 -74.25 -50.60 9.13
C MET A 294 -74.58 -52.09 8.90
N GLN A 295 -73.58 -52.90 8.57
CA GLN A 295 -73.75 -54.36 8.42
C GLN A 295 -74.24 -55.02 9.71
N LEU A 296 -73.65 -54.69 10.86
CA LEU A 296 -74.07 -55.23 12.17
C LEU A 296 -75.49 -54.80 12.53
N ARG A 297 -75.88 -53.56 12.24
CA ARG A 297 -77.27 -53.09 12.42
C ARG A 297 -78.24 -53.86 11.53
N GLN A 298 -77.87 -54.15 10.29
CA GLN A 298 -78.66 -54.97 9.37
C GLN A 298 -78.78 -56.41 9.89
N GLN A 299 -77.69 -57.02 10.35
CA GLN A 299 -77.73 -58.34 10.99
C GLN A 299 -78.62 -58.35 12.23
N LEU A 300 -78.60 -57.31 13.05
CA LEU A 300 -79.49 -57.15 14.20
C LEU A 300 -80.96 -56.98 13.79
N SER A 301 -81.26 -56.28 12.69
CA SER A 301 -82.64 -56.14 12.21
C SER A 301 -83.18 -57.44 11.60
N ASP A 302 -82.33 -58.16 10.89
CA ASP A 302 -82.64 -59.44 10.23
C ASP A 302 -82.73 -60.58 11.25
N TYR A 303 -82.05 -60.46 12.39
CA TYR A 303 -82.13 -61.41 13.48
C TYR A 303 -83.56 -61.45 14.05
N ARG A 304 -84.16 -62.63 13.97
CA ARG A 304 -85.42 -62.97 14.63
C ARG A 304 -85.16 -64.12 15.58
N VAL A 305 -85.50 -63.92 16.85
CA VAL A 305 -85.40 -64.95 17.88
C VAL A 305 -86.18 -66.18 17.42
N PRO A 306 -85.51 -67.33 17.19
CA PRO A 306 -86.20 -68.54 16.75
C PRO A 306 -87.29 -68.91 17.78
N PRO A 307 -88.51 -69.29 17.34
CA PRO A 307 -89.56 -69.69 18.26
C PRO A 307 -89.09 -70.83 19.16
N VAL A 308 -89.39 -70.76 20.47
CA VAL A 308 -89.00 -71.79 21.46
C VAL A 308 -89.43 -73.19 21.00
N VAL A 309 -90.55 -73.29 20.29
CA VAL A 309 -91.04 -74.53 19.67
C VAL A 309 -90.04 -75.16 18.69
N LYS A 310 -89.30 -74.36 17.90
CA LYS A 310 -88.24 -74.90 17.02
C LYS A 310 -87.11 -75.53 17.84
N TYR A 311 -86.70 -74.88 18.93
CA TYR A 311 -85.68 -75.43 19.82
C TYR A 311 -86.16 -76.71 20.51
N VAL A 312 -87.41 -76.73 21.00
CA VAL A 312 -88.03 -77.94 21.59
C VAL A 312 -88.11 -79.06 20.56
N ASN A 313 -88.55 -78.79 19.33
CA ASN A 313 -88.62 -79.79 18.27
C ASN A 313 -87.22 -80.33 17.88
N GLN A 314 -86.21 -79.45 17.81
CA GLN A 314 -84.82 -79.89 17.59
C GLN A 314 -84.31 -80.72 18.76
N LYS A 315 -84.65 -80.38 20.01
CA LYS A 315 -84.28 -81.17 21.19
C LYS A 315 -84.99 -82.52 21.25
N MET A 316 -86.26 -82.57 20.85
CA MET A 316 -87.03 -83.81 20.69
C MET A 316 -86.40 -84.68 19.60
N ALA A 317 -86.05 -84.12 18.45
CA ALA A 317 -85.37 -84.86 17.39
C ALA A 317 -84.00 -85.40 17.84
N VAL A 318 -83.23 -84.62 18.61
CA VAL A 318 -81.98 -85.10 19.24
C VAL A 318 -82.26 -86.26 20.20
N TYR A 319 -83.28 -86.16 21.05
CA TYR A 319 -83.66 -87.23 21.97
C TYR A 319 -84.13 -88.51 21.25
N ASP A 320 -84.92 -88.37 20.18
CA ASP A 320 -85.37 -89.49 19.36
C ASP A 320 -84.19 -90.16 18.65
N LEU A 321 -83.25 -89.37 18.12
CA LEU A 321 -82.00 -89.88 17.55
C LEU A 321 -81.13 -90.58 18.61
N GLU A 322 -81.00 -90.02 19.81
CA GLU A 322 -80.29 -90.66 20.93
C GLU A 322 -80.94 -92.00 21.34
N ASN A 323 -82.27 -92.07 21.38
CA ASN A 323 -82.98 -93.32 21.64
C ASN A 323 -82.84 -94.32 20.50
N ASN A 324 -82.88 -93.86 19.25
CA ASN A 324 -82.62 -94.71 18.09
C ASN A 324 -81.20 -95.24 18.12
N ILE A 325 -80.21 -94.42 18.48
CA ILE A 325 -78.82 -94.86 18.70
C ILE A 325 -78.80 -95.97 19.75
N LYS A 326 -79.42 -95.79 20.91
CA LYS A 326 -79.50 -96.84 21.95
C LYS A 326 -80.20 -98.11 21.49
N ILE A 327 -81.24 -97.99 20.66
CA ILE A 327 -81.94 -99.14 20.08
C ILE A 327 -81.03 -99.86 19.07
N TRP A 328 -80.32 -99.12 18.23
CA TRP A 328 -79.37 -99.68 17.28
C TRP A 328 -78.17 -100.29 17.98
N GLU A 329 -77.63 -99.68 19.03
CA GLU A 329 -76.61 -100.24 19.92
C GLU A 329 -77.08 -101.57 20.51
N ARG A 330 -78.30 -101.65 21.06
CA ARG A 330 -78.89 -102.93 21.51
C ARG A 330 -79.08 -103.95 20.40
N LYS A 331 -79.47 -103.53 19.19
CA LYS A 331 -79.59 -104.44 18.04
C LYS A 331 -78.22 -104.95 17.59
N VAL A 332 -77.19 -104.12 17.64
CA VAL A 332 -75.80 -104.51 17.38
C VAL A 332 -75.32 -105.47 18.45
N GLU A 333 -75.54 -105.21 19.74
CA GLU A 333 -75.24 -106.16 20.83
C GLU A 333 -75.95 -107.51 20.64
N ILE A 334 -77.23 -107.52 20.25
CA ILE A 334 -77.96 -108.77 19.98
C ILE A 334 -77.37 -109.49 18.74
N ALA A 335 -76.98 -108.77 17.69
CA ALA A 335 -76.33 -109.35 16.52
C ALA A 335 -74.91 -109.85 16.81
N GLU A 336 -74.16 -109.18 17.69
CA GLU A 336 -72.85 -109.60 18.19
C GLU A 336 -72.98 -110.85 19.07
N VAL A 337 -73.99 -110.93 19.95
CA VAL A 337 -74.25 -112.13 20.77
C VAL A 337 -74.80 -113.30 19.93
N GLN A 338 -75.55 -113.03 18.85
CA GLN A 338 -76.03 -114.06 17.91
C GLN A 338 -74.94 -114.54 16.94
N SER A 339 -73.97 -113.71 16.59
CA SER A 339 -72.78 -114.12 15.81
C SER A 339 -71.71 -114.79 16.69
N PHE A 340 -71.60 -114.45 17.98
CA PHE A 340 -70.72 -115.14 18.93
C PHE A 340 -71.25 -116.52 19.37
N LYS A 341 -72.56 -116.78 19.23
CA LYS A 341 -73.16 -118.12 19.40
C LYS A 341 -73.15 -118.98 18.13
N ALA A 342 -72.60 -118.48 17.01
CA ALA A 342 -72.48 -119.19 15.75
C ALA A 342 -71.00 -119.31 15.29
N GLY A 343 -70.22 -120.09 16.06
CA GLY A 343 -69.17 -121.00 15.57
C GLY A 343 -67.70 -120.57 15.77
N PRO A 344 -66.71 -121.48 15.62
CA PRO A 344 -66.68 -122.96 15.68
C PRO A 344 -65.75 -123.47 16.84
N GLY A 345 -65.97 -124.61 17.49
CA GLY A 345 -65.75 -125.98 17.00
C GLY A 345 -64.86 -126.76 17.99
N TYR A 346 -64.94 -128.11 17.95
CA TYR A 346 -64.23 -129.13 18.76
C TYR A 346 -64.96 -129.69 19.99
#